data_AF-A0A9C6W0H8-F1
#
_entry.id   AF-A0A9C6W0H8-F1
#
_cell.length_a   1.000
_cell.length_b   1.000
_cell.length_c   1.000
_cell.angle_alpha   90.00
_cell.angle_beta   90.00
_cell.angle_gamma   90.00
#
_symmetry.space_group_name_H-M   'P 1'
#
loop_
_entity.id
_entity.type
_entity.pdbx_description
1 polymer ?
#
loop_
_entity_poly.entity_id
_entity_poly.type
_entity_poly.pdbx_seq_one_letter_code
_entity_poly.pdbx_strand_id
1 'polypeptide(L)'
;MIRTACDPTIEKHFKGHENTITSLCFHPETTQLVSSSSDKSIILWNLKESVRACRFLGHKDIVFDVTYAPSGEVIASASKDRSVRIWVPKITGQCLDFKAHSGAVRSVQFSPDGEKLITASDDKSVKLWTVCQRRFLMSFTCHTSWVRCARFSSDGRLIVSCSDDKTIKLWDVTSGQCIRTFNDVKAYSTHVEFHPSGSVIGSANIIGCVKLYDVRTASLYQHYATHKSSVNMIKFHPKGNFILTASDDSTMKVLDLLEGRPIYTLKGHANGTGVTSVTFSSNGEYFASGGTDHQLLMWKTNFDKDDVARKMSRHLVSPVKESESNMKEEKSHKDDDISGGEEEVESLHEKFDTINLKNGRLRCEVPDTGVLDGNIEYKVINMRNQRPFEEGRIVNISHLSKESPGTCSSKIVDALNEQVQSLSDAVTILEQRLSILEEELRK
;
A
#
# COMPACT_ATOMS: atom_id res chain seq x y z
N MET A 1 1.65 -21.36 22.84
CA MET A 1 2.01 -20.71 21.56
C MET A 1 3.46 -20.32 21.64
N ILE A 2 4.31 -20.99 20.85
CA ILE A 2 5.71 -20.62 20.70
C ILE A 2 5.68 -19.30 19.91
N ARG A 3 5.95 -18.16 20.57
CA ARG A 3 6.28 -16.93 19.86
C ARG A 3 7.57 -17.22 19.11
N THR A 4 7.49 -17.58 17.83
CA THR A 4 8.67 -17.61 16.97
C THR A 4 9.18 -16.19 16.87
N ALA A 5 10.49 -15.98 17.02
CA ALA A 5 11.14 -14.67 17.07
C ALA A 5 11.01 -13.82 15.78
N CYS A 6 10.13 -14.23 14.85
CA CYS A 6 10.05 -13.78 13.46
C CYS A 6 8.69 -13.16 13.09
N ASP A 7 7.68 -13.17 13.97
CA ASP A 7 6.38 -12.56 13.65
C ASP A 7 6.44 -11.03 13.78
N PRO A 8 5.72 -10.26 12.95
CA PRO A 8 5.62 -8.81 13.12
C PRO A 8 4.92 -8.47 14.44
N THR A 9 5.48 -7.52 15.19
CA THR A 9 4.99 -7.14 16.53
C THR A 9 4.60 -5.68 16.60
N ILE A 10 3.59 -5.36 17.41
CA ILE A 10 3.21 -3.98 17.71
C ILE A 10 4.27 -3.38 18.65
N GLU A 11 4.87 -2.27 18.25
CA GLU A 11 5.87 -1.56 19.05
C GLU A 11 5.28 -0.32 19.73
N LYS A 12 4.48 0.46 19.00
CA LYS A 12 3.85 1.68 19.52
C LYS A 12 2.39 1.74 19.13
N HIS A 13 1.62 2.37 20.00
CA HIS A 13 0.19 2.60 19.80
C HIS A 13 -0.09 4.07 20.13
N PHE A 14 -0.62 4.79 19.15
CA PHE A 14 -0.92 6.21 19.28
C PHE A 14 -2.43 6.44 19.22
N LYS A 15 -2.92 7.26 20.15
CA LYS A 15 -4.30 7.78 20.18
C LYS A 15 -4.25 9.30 20.20
N GLY A 16 -5.06 9.92 19.35
CA GLY A 16 -5.17 11.37 19.32
C GLY A 16 -6.27 11.87 18.39
N HIS A 17 -6.41 11.30 17.19
CA HIS A 17 -7.49 11.67 16.27
C HIS A 17 -8.87 11.46 16.87
N GLU A 18 -9.81 12.34 16.50
CA GLU A 18 -11.20 12.31 16.97
C GLU A 18 -12.10 11.50 16.03
N ASN A 19 -11.62 11.21 14.83
CA ASN A 19 -12.34 10.46 13.82
C ASN A 19 -11.39 9.55 13.02
N THR A 20 -11.94 8.78 12.09
CA THR A 20 -11.25 7.78 11.25
C THR A 20 -9.97 8.34 10.64
N ILE A 21 -8.86 7.63 10.84
CA ILE A 21 -7.59 7.94 10.18
C ILE A 21 -7.74 7.57 8.70
N THR A 22 -7.29 8.42 7.79
CA THR A 22 -7.50 8.25 6.35
C THR A 22 -6.22 7.88 5.60
N SER A 23 -5.09 8.42 6.02
CA SER A 23 -3.78 8.15 5.40
C SER A 23 -2.66 8.35 6.41
N LEU A 24 -1.52 7.71 6.12
CA LEU A 24 -0.32 7.67 6.94
C LEU A 24 0.93 7.79 6.06
N CYS A 25 1.91 8.56 6.53
CA CYS A 25 3.19 8.69 5.84
C CYS A 25 4.35 8.85 6.84
N PHE A 26 5.37 7.98 6.72
CA PHE A 26 6.62 8.14 7.46
C PHE A 26 7.46 9.26 6.87
N HIS A 27 8.21 9.92 7.75
CA HIS A 27 9.32 10.77 7.33
C HIS A 27 10.42 9.92 6.66
N PRO A 28 11.13 10.41 5.64
CA PRO A 28 12.21 9.68 4.96
C PRO A 28 13.29 9.13 5.91
N GLU A 29 13.66 9.88 6.95
CA GLU A 29 14.59 9.45 8.00
C GLU A 29 13.94 8.61 9.13
N THR A 30 12.66 8.22 9.02
CA THR A 30 11.91 7.43 10.02
C THR A 30 11.85 8.04 11.43
N THR A 31 12.07 9.34 11.54
CA THR A 31 12.07 10.08 12.83
C THR A 31 10.66 10.51 13.25
N GLN A 32 9.78 10.68 12.28
CA GLN A 32 8.42 11.18 12.46
C GLN A 32 7.45 10.35 11.61
N LEU A 33 6.19 10.39 12.02
CA LEU A 33 5.06 9.83 11.29
C LEU A 33 3.98 10.88 11.21
N VAL A 34 3.31 10.99 10.07
CA VAL A 34 2.16 11.90 9.91
C VAL A 34 0.92 11.09 9.62
N SER A 35 -0.19 11.49 10.24
CA SER A 35 -1.51 10.95 9.98
C SER A 35 -2.51 12.04 9.63
N SER A 36 -3.36 11.75 8.66
CA SER A 36 -4.54 12.55 8.34
C SER A 36 -5.80 11.85 8.82
N SER A 37 -6.86 12.61 9.07
CA SER A 37 -8.13 12.06 9.53
C SER A 37 -9.35 12.78 8.96
N SER A 38 -10.48 12.10 9.08
CA SER A 38 -11.82 12.65 8.87
C SER A 38 -12.20 13.74 9.89
N ASP A 39 -11.40 13.93 10.94
CA ASP A 39 -11.52 15.04 11.90
C ASP A 39 -10.99 16.38 11.36
N LYS A 40 -10.63 16.44 10.07
CA LYS A 40 -10.11 17.63 9.35
C LYS A 40 -8.70 18.05 9.79
N SER A 41 -8.08 17.28 10.69
CA SER A 41 -6.75 17.57 11.22
C SER A 41 -5.69 16.64 10.66
N ILE A 42 -4.45 17.12 10.76
CA ILE A 42 -3.26 16.32 10.50
C ILE A 42 -2.47 16.29 11.80
N ILE A 43 -1.99 15.12 12.21
CA ILE A 43 -1.17 14.97 13.40
C ILE A 43 0.21 14.49 12.99
N LEU A 44 1.22 15.23 13.45
CA LEU A 44 2.63 14.87 13.35
C LEU A 44 3.07 14.20 14.65
N TRP A 45 3.46 12.94 14.57
CA TRP A 45 3.94 12.12 15.69
C TRP A 45 5.47 12.05 15.65
N ASN A 46 6.13 12.47 16.73
CA ASN A 46 7.56 12.28 16.88
C ASN A 46 7.85 10.88 17.44
N LEU A 47 8.73 10.12 16.79
CA LEU A 47 9.07 8.76 17.17
C LEU A 47 10.23 8.69 18.17
N LYS A 48 11.04 9.75 18.30
CA LYS A 48 12.10 9.84 19.32
C LYS A 48 11.53 10.16 20.71
N GLU A 49 12.28 9.83 21.77
CA GLU A 49 11.87 9.87 23.19
C GLU A 49 11.37 11.25 23.73
N SER A 50 11.43 12.32 22.93
CA SER A 50 10.71 13.57 23.22
C SER A 50 9.28 13.51 22.65
N VAL A 51 8.41 12.88 23.43
CA VAL A 51 7.02 12.54 23.10
C VAL A 51 6.11 13.78 23.00
N ARG A 52 6.19 14.50 21.88
CA ARG A 52 5.19 15.51 21.49
C ARG A 52 4.63 15.15 20.13
N ALA A 53 3.31 15.15 20.02
CA ALA A 53 2.62 15.17 18.75
C ALA A 53 2.05 16.56 18.51
N CYS A 54 2.11 17.04 17.27
CA CYS A 54 1.58 18.35 16.89
C CYS A 54 0.36 18.13 16.01
N ARG A 55 -0.79 18.65 16.45
CA ARG A 55 -2.00 18.71 15.63
C ARG A 55 -2.02 20.02 14.86
N PHE A 56 -2.18 19.92 13.55
CA PHE A 56 -2.37 21.03 12.64
C PHE A 56 -3.83 21.09 12.18
N LEU A 57 -4.45 22.25 12.34
CA LEU A 57 -5.82 22.54 11.91
C LEU A 57 -5.77 23.53 10.75
N GLY A 58 -6.50 23.29 9.68
CA GLY A 58 -6.53 24.26 8.59
C GLY A 58 -7.43 23.85 7.42
N HIS A 59 -7.56 22.56 7.16
CA HIS A 59 -8.57 22.08 6.23
C HIS A 59 -9.98 22.31 6.78
N LYS A 60 -10.91 22.64 5.88
CA LYS A 60 -12.31 22.94 6.25
C LYS A 60 -13.18 21.68 6.33
N ASP A 61 -12.70 20.58 5.75
CA ASP A 61 -13.39 19.30 5.64
C ASP A 61 -12.37 18.13 5.71
N ILE A 62 -12.87 16.90 5.62
CA ILE A 62 -12.12 15.63 5.72
C ILE A 62 -10.81 15.69 4.93
N VAL A 63 -9.70 15.30 5.57
CA VAL A 63 -8.41 15.13 4.90
C VAL A 63 -8.32 13.69 4.42
N PHE A 64 -8.15 13.46 3.12
CA PHE A 64 -8.15 12.12 2.53
C PHE A 64 -6.75 11.52 2.46
N ASP A 65 -5.74 12.32 2.12
CA ASP A 65 -4.38 11.82 1.92
C ASP A 65 -3.35 12.80 2.46
N VAL A 66 -2.20 12.26 2.88
CA VAL A 66 -1.07 13.02 3.40
C VAL A 66 0.24 12.35 3.01
N THR A 67 1.23 13.14 2.63
CA THR A 67 2.52 12.65 2.16
C THR A 67 3.64 13.59 2.58
N TYR A 68 4.80 13.03 2.93
CA TYR A 68 6.04 13.80 3.02
C TYR A 68 6.62 14.04 1.63
N ALA A 69 7.34 15.15 1.48
CA ALA A 69 8.28 15.32 0.39
C ALA A 69 9.48 14.37 0.57
N PRO A 70 10.15 13.94 -0.51
CA PRO A 70 11.35 13.12 -0.43
C PRO A 70 12.48 13.75 0.41
N SER A 71 12.55 15.08 0.46
CA SER A 71 13.50 15.81 1.30
C SER A 71 13.18 15.74 2.81
N GLY A 72 11.94 15.39 3.18
CA GLY A 72 11.45 15.41 4.56
C GLY A 72 11.08 16.80 5.09
N GLU A 73 11.33 17.87 4.33
CA GLU A 73 11.18 19.24 4.80
C GLU A 73 9.74 19.76 4.81
N VAL A 74 8.86 19.20 3.99
CA VAL A 74 7.46 19.61 3.86
C VAL A 74 6.53 18.41 3.74
N ILE A 75 5.27 18.63 4.12
CA ILE A 75 4.18 17.66 4.02
C ILE A 75 3.13 18.24 3.08
N ALA A 76 2.53 17.44 2.21
CA ALA A 76 1.35 17.82 1.45
C ALA A 76 0.13 17.03 1.94
N SER A 77 -1.03 17.69 1.96
CA SER A 77 -2.30 17.05 2.29
C SER A 77 -3.40 17.42 1.31
N ALA A 78 -4.28 16.45 1.05
CA ALA A 78 -5.43 16.57 0.17
C ALA A 78 -6.72 16.46 0.96
N SER A 79 -7.70 17.31 0.67
CA SER A 79 -8.97 17.35 1.40
C SER A 79 -10.20 17.39 0.51
N LYS A 80 -11.32 16.98 1.10
CA LYS A 80 -12.67 17.15 0.58
C LYS A 80 -13.05 18.61 0.35
N ASP A 81 -12.38 19.55 1.02
CA ASP A 81 -12.55 20.99 0.81
C ASP A 81 -12.01 21.50 -0.55
N ARG A 82 -11.52 20.58 -1.40
CA ARG A 82 -11.03 20.82 -2.78
C ARG A 82 -9.67 21.52 -2.83
N SER A 83 -9.06 21.72 -1.67
CA SER A 83 -7.73 22.33 -1.54
C SER A 83 -6.66 21.28 -1.30
N VAL A 84 -5.44 21.68 -1.62
CA VAL A 84 -4.23 21.01 -1.17
C VAL A 84 -3.45 21.99 -0.30
N ARG A 85 -2.93 21.48 0.81
CA ARG A 85 -2.11 22.25 1.74
C ARG A 85 -0.70 21.70 1.81
N ILE A 86 0.28 22.58 1.80
CA ILE A 86 1.69 22.26 2.01
C ILE A 86 2.06 22.80 3.39
N TRP A 87 2.51 21.91 4.27
CA TRP A 87 2.84 22.19 5.67
C TRP A 87 4.34 22.11 5.86
N VAL A 88 4.88 23.02 6.66
CA VAL A 88 6.22 22.89 7.20
C VAL A 88 6.08 22.17 8.57
N PRO A 89 6.72 21.01 8.79
CA PRO A 89 6.61 20.20 10.01
C PRO A 89 7.39 20.82 11.19
N LYS A 90 7.19 22.12 11.42
CA LYS A 90 7.69 22.88 12.56
C LYS A 90 6.52 23.17 13.51
N ILE A 91 6.83 23.44 14.78
CA ILE A 91 5.82 23.73 15.82
C ILE A 91 4.90 24.89 15.41
N THR A 92 5.40 25.83 14.61
CA THR A 92 4.64 26.98 14.11
C THR A 92 3.49 26.61 13.18
N GLY A 93 3.46 25.39 12.62
CA GLY A 93 2.34 24.90 11.82
C GLY A 93 2.04 25.70 10.56
N GLN A 94 3.03 26.42 10.02
CA GLN A 94 2.86 27.21 8.80
C GLN A 94 2.45 26.30 7.65
N CYS A 95 1.39 26.71 6.96
CA CYS A 95 0.91 26.02 5.78
C CYS A 95 0.55 27.00 4.68
N LEU A 96 0.79 26.58 3.44
CA LEU A 96 0.32 27.24 2.25
C LEU A 96 -0.83 26.41 1.67
N ASP A 97 -1.96 27.05 1.38
CA ASP A 97 -3.09 26.40 0.75
C ASP A 97 -3.31 26.91 -0.68
N PHE A 98 -3.83 26.03 -1.54
CA PHE A 98 -4.30 26.42 -2.85
C PHE A 98 -5.45 25.50 -3.27
N LYS A 99 -6.38 26.07 -4.06
CA LYS A 99 -7.49 25.32 -4.62
C LYS A 99 -7.03 24.54 -5.84
N ALA A 100 -6.82 23.24 -5.67
CA ALA A 100 -6.30 22.39 -6.73
C ALA A 100 -7.40 21.96 -7.73
N HIS A 101 -8.58 21.63 -7.22
CA HIS A 101 -9.64 20.99 -8.01
C HIS A 101 -11.01 21.64 -7.83
N SER A 102 -11.93 21.27 -8.72
CA SER A 102 -13.35 21.69 -8.64
C SER A 102 -14.18 20.76 -7.74
N GLY A 103 -13.69 19.53 -7.52
CA GLY A 103 -14.23 18.52 -6.60
C GLY A 103 -13.25 18.17 -5.48
N ALA A 104 -13.62 17.20 -4.63
CA ALA A 104 -12.79 16.73 -3.52
C ALA A 104 -11.45 16.17 -4.02
N VAL A 105 -10.35 16.49 -3.34
CA VAL A 105 -9.02 15.94 -3.67
C VAL A 105 -8.80 14.69 -2.83
N ARG A 106 -8.68 13.53 -3.47
CA ARG A 106 -8.60 12.23 -2.80
C ARG A 106 -7.19 11.76 -2.54
N SER A 107 -6.25 12.07 -3.42
CA SER A 107 -4.85 11.67 -3.24
C SER A 107 -3.90 12.79 -3.60
N VAL A 108 -2.76 12.78 -2.93
CA VAL A 108 -1.64 13.68 -3.23
C VAL A 108 -0.32 12.92 -3.12
N GLN A 109 0.61 13.19 -4.03
CA GLN A 109 1.98 12.66 -3.95
C GLN A 109 2.99 13.64 -4.51
N PHE A 110 4.15 13.74 -3.87
CA PHE A 110 5.31 14.40 -4.46
C PHE A 110 5.96 13.51 -5.54
N SER A 111 6.57 14.15 -6.53
CA SER A 111 7.50 13.47 -7.42
C SER A 111 8.76 13.01 -6.66
N PRO A 112 9.51 12.02 -7.17
CA PRO A 112 10.73 11.55 -6.53
C PRO A 112 11.80 12.63 -6.34
N ASP A 113 11.83 13.65 -7.19
CA ASP A 113 12.71 14.83 -7.07
C ASP A 113 12.19 15.87 -6.06
N GLY A 114 10.93 15.77 -5.62
CA GLY A 114 10.27 16.72 -4.72
C GLY A 114 9.82 18.03 -5.36
N GLU A 115 10.05 18.25 -6.66
CA GLU A 115 9.76 19.51 -7.33
C GLU A 115 8.31 19.64 -7.80
N LYS A 116 7.66 18.49 -8.06
CA LYS A 116 6.31 18.38 -8.60
C LYS A 116 5.38 17.70 -7.61
N LEU A 117 4.09 17.96 -7.77
CA LEU A 117 3.01 17.38 -6.98
C LEU A 117 1.92 16.88 -7.92
N ILE A 118 1.45 15.65 -7.69
CA ILE A 118 0.26 15.12 -8.36
C ILE A 118 -0.92 15.09 -7.40
N THR A 119 -2.10 15.40 -7.94
CA THR A 119 -3.35 15.43 -7.20
C THR A 119 -4.43 14.71 -8.00
N ALA A 120 -5.19 13.84 -7.34
CA ALA A 120 -6.33 13.14 -7.94
C ALA A 120 -7.64 13.59 -7.29
N SER A 121 -8.72 13.71 -8.08
CA SER A 121 -9.96 14.30 -7.60
C SER A 121 -11.25 13.65 -8.14
N ASP A 122 -12.34 13.90 -7.42
CA ASP A 122 -13.72 13.66 -7.85
C ASP A 122 -14.14 14.50 -9.06
N ASP A 123 -13.36 15.50 -9.47
CA ASP A 123 -13.58 16.19 -10.75
C ASP A 123 -13.12 15.41 -11.99
N LYS A 124 -12.81 14.11 -11.80
CA LYS A 124 -12.43 13.15 -12.86
C LYS A 124 -11.08 13.44 -13.50
N SER A 125 -10.30 14.35 -12.92
CA SER A 125 -8.98 14.73 -13.41
C SER A 125 -7.88 14.37 -12.42
N VAL A 126 -6.70 14.09 -12.97
CA VAL A 126 -5.43 14.16 -12.23
C VAL A 126 -4.73 15.44 -12.66
N LYS A 127 -4.17 16.20 -11.73
CA LYS A 127 -3.43 17.43 -12.05
C LYS A 127 -2.01 17.37 -11.54
N LEU A 128 -1.13 18.02 -12.28
CA LEU A 128 0.30 18.17 -11.98
C LEU A 128 0.60 19.62 -11.63
N TRP A 129 1.37 19.83 -10.57
CA TRP A 129 1.72 21.13 -10.03
C TRP A 129 3.21 21.24 -9.78
N THR A 130 3.76 22.45 -9.85
CA THR A 130 5.08 22.76 -9.29
C THR A 130 4.94 23.15 -7.82
N VAL A 131 5.79 22.58 -6.95
CA VAL A 131 5.74 22.81 -5.50
C VAL A 131 6.14 24.25 -5.14
N CYS A 132 7.32 24.71 -5.59
CA CYS A 132 7.86 26.02 -5.18
C CYS A 132 6.97 27.22 -5.58
N GLN A 133 6.35 27.14 -6.76
CA GLN A 133 5.51 28.23 -7.30
C GLN A 133 4.01 27.97 -7.12
N ARG A 134 3.60 26.78 -6.64
CA ARG A 134 2.19 26.33 -6.58
C ARG A 134 1.47 26.48 -7.93
N ARG A 135 2.22 26.37 -9.01
CA ARG A 135 1.74 26.64 -10.37
C ARG A 135 1.18 25.36 -10.97
N PHE A 136 -0.01 25.46 -11.54
CA PHE A 136 -0.59 24.41 -12.37
C PHE A 136 0.29 24.20 -13.61
N LEU A 137 0.63 22.93 -13.87
CA LEU A 137 1.41 22.53 -15.05
C LEU A 137 0.50 21.92 -16.12
N MET A 138 -0.17 20.82 -15.77
CA MET A 138 -1.06 20.11 -16.71
C MET A 138 -2.15 19.33 -15.99
N SER A 139 -3.16 18.94 -16.75
CA SER A 139 -4.25 18.06 -16.31
C SER A 139 -4.37 16.84 -17.21
N PHE A 140 -4.53 15.67 -16.60
CA PHE A 140 -4.79 14.40 -17.26
C PHE A 140 -6.29 14.10 -17.17
N THR A 141 -6.98 14.28 -18.29
CA THR A 141 -8.45 14.20 -18.38
C THR A 141 -8.87 13.10 -19.36
N CYS A 142 -8.85 11.85 -18.92
CA CYS A 142 -9.45 10.73 -19.66
C CYS A 142 -10.30 9.81 -18.78
N HIS A 143 -10.30 9.99 -17.47
CA HIS A 143 -11.19 9.24 -16.59
C HIS A 143 -12.63 9.75 -16.75
N THR A 144 -13.58 8.82 -16.74
CA THR A 144 -15.02 9.15 -16.94
C THR A 144 -15.77 9.29 -15.61
N SER A 145 -15.14 8.90 -14.51
CA SER A 145 -15.66 8.98 -13.14
C SER A 145 -14.59 9.49 -12.16
N TRP A 146 -14.90 9.50 -10.86
CA TRP A 146 -14.04 9.99 -9.79
C TRP A 146 -12.69 9.28 -9.78
N VAL A 147 -11.59 10.04 -9.68
CA VAL A 147 -10.24 9.46 -9.57
C VAL A 147 -9.92 9.28 -8.09
N ARG A 148 -9.68 8.03 -7.69
CA ARG A 148 -9.46 7.65 -6.29
C ARG A 148 -8.02 7.86 -5.84
N CYS A 149 -7.08 7.48 -6.68
CA CYS A 149 -5.66 7.55 -6.37
C CYS A 149 -4.85 7.82 -7.63
N ALA A 150 -3.79 8.60 -7.49
CA ALA A 150 -2.74 8.74 -8.50
C ALA A 150 -1.37 8.66 -7.82
N ARG A 151 -0.42 7.94 -8.44
CA ARG A 151 0.95 7.78 -7.96
C ARG A 151 2.00 7.98 -9.05
N PHE A 152 3.16 8.52 -8.67
CA PHE A 152 4.34 8.61 -9.53
C PHE A 152 5.11 7.28 -9.56
N SER A 153 5.75 7.00 -10.69
CA SER A 153 6.82 6.00 -10.76
C SER A 153 8.08 6.46 -10.02
N SER A 154 8.95 5.53 -9.66
CA SER A 154 10.21 5.82 -8.94
C SER A 154 11.18 6.69 -9.73
N ASP A 155 11.10 6.69 -11.06
CA ASP A 155 11.87 7.57 -11.95
C ASP A 155 11.18 8.92 -12.24
N GLY A 156 9.94 9.12 -11.77
CA GLY A 156 9.15 10.34 -11.96
C GLY A 156 8.66 10.58 -13.39
N ARG A 157 8.85 9.64 -14.32
CA ARG A 157 8.46 9.79 -15.73
C ARG A 157 7.01 9.40 -15.99
N LEU A 158 6.46 8.50 -15.18
CA LEU A 158 5.12 7.96 -15.34
C LEU A 158 4.24 8.31 -14.15
N ILE A 159 2.94 8.41 -14.43
CA ILE A 159 1.89 8.47 -13.41
C ILE A 159 0.93 7.32 -13.65
N VAL A 160 0.54 6.63 -12.58
CA VAL A 160 -0.59 5.69 -12.59
C VAL A 160 -1.76 6.32 -11.85
N SER A 161 -2.98 6.15 -12.37
CA SER A 161 -4.19 6.57 -11.68
C SER A 161 -5.29 5.52 -11.76
N CYS A 162 -6.11 5.42 -10.72
CA CYS A 162 -7.30 4.57 -10.71
C CYS A 162 -8.57 5.36 -10.44
N SER A 163 -9.67 4.88 -11.00
CA SER A 163 -10.97 5.57 -10.94
C SER A 163 -12.13 4.61 -10.72
N ASP A 164 -13.23 5.16 -10.21
CA ASP A 164 -14.54 4.53 -10.14
C ASP A 164 -15.09 4.11 -11.51
N ASP A 165 -14.49 4.57 -12.62
CA ASP A 165 -14.78 4.10 -13.98
C ASP A 165 -14.27 2.68 -14.28
N LYS A 166 -13.71 2.01 -13.27
CA LYS A 166 -13.16 0.64 -13.35
C LYS A 166 -11.93 0.53 -14.26
N THR A 167 -11.27 1.65 -14.51
CA THR A 167 -10.02 1.69 -15.27
C THR A 167 -8.86 2.17 -14.41
N ILE A 168 -7.68 1.63 -14.72
CA ILE A 168 -6.40 2.16 -14.28
C ILE A 168 -5.72 2.72 -15.51
N LYS A 169 -5.20 3.96 -15.43
CA LYS A 169 -4.54 4.61 -16.56
C LYS A 169 -3.10 4.90 -16.22
N LEU A 170 -2.24 4.72 -17.22
CA LEU A 170 -0.82 5.05 -17.18
C LEU A 170 -0.59 6.27 -18.07
N TRP A 171 0.10 7.26 -17.54
CA TRP A 171 0.33 8.55 -18.18
C TRP A 171 1.82 8.83 -18.26
N ASP A 172 2.23 9.46 -19.36
CA ASP A 172 3.55 10.06 -19.45
C ASP A 172 3.50 11.50 -18.90
N VAL A 173 4.37 11.79 -17.95
CA VAL A 173 4.48 13.10 -17.30
C VAL A 173 4.94 14.18 -18.28
N THR A 174 5.70 13.82 -19.31
CA THR A 174 6.28 14.78 -20.26
C THR A 174 5.27 15.18 -21.33
N SER A 175 4.66 14.19 -21.99
CA SER A 175 3.67 14.45 -23.04
C SER A 175 2.27 14.76 -22.53
N GLY A 176 1.94 14.37 -21.29
CA GLY A 176 0.58 14.50 -20.76
C GLY A 176 -0.40 13.44 -21.28
N GLN A 177 0.07 12.50 -22.11
CA GLN A 177 -0.79 11.55 -22.80
C GLN A 177 -1.02 10.27 -21.99
N CYS A 178 -2.20 9.68 -22.18
CA CYS A 178 -2.53 8.36 -21.64
C CYS A 178 -1.83 7.29 -22.50
N ILE A 179 -0.78 6.67 -21.96
CA ILE A 179 -0.01 5.61 -22.64
C ILE A 179 -0.81 4.31 -22.69
N ARG A 180 -1.41 3.93 -21.57
CA ARG A 180 -2.13 2.65 -21.41
C ARG A 180 -3.37 2.81 -20.54
N THR A 181 -4.37 1.99 -20.82
CA THR A 181 -5.56 1.82 -19.98
C THR A 181 -5.72 0.33 -19.67
N PHE A 182 -5.78 0.00 -18.38
CA PHE A 182 -6.05 -1.33 -17.87
C PHE A 182 -7.51 -1.37 -17.42
N ASN A 183 -8.28 -2.32 -17.93
CA ASN A 183 -9.70 -2.46 -17.60
C ASN A 183 -9.90 -3.58 -16.59
N ASP A 184 -10.54 -3.26 -15.46
CA ASP A 184 -10.98 -4.26 -14.50
C ASP A 184 -12.51 -4.37 -14.52
N VAL A 185 -13.02 -5.31 -15.32
CA VAL A 185 -14.47 -5.45 -15.55
C VAL A 185 -15.24 -5.70 -14.23
N LYS A 186 -14.61 -6.33 -13.24
CA LYS A 186 -15.31 -6.83 -12.04
C LYS A 186 -15.54 -5.73 -10.99
N ALA A 187 -14.61 -4.80 -10.80
CA ALA A 187 -14.71 -3.76 -9.79
C ALA A 187 -13.75 -2.60 -10.06
N TYR A 188 -14.08 -1.43 -9.49
CA TYR A 188 -13.15 -0.31 -9.49
C TYR A 188 -12.07 -0.47 -8.41
N SER A 189 -10.92 0.16 -8.67
CA SER A 189 -9.79 0.14 -7.76
C SER A 189 -9.81 1.33 -6.80
N THR A 190 -9.60 1.05 -5.53
CA THR A 190 -9.56 2.03 -4.44
C THR A 190 -8.20 2.73 -4.37
N HIS A 191 -7.13 1.99 -4.64
CA HIS A 191 -5.75 2.46 -4.51
C HIS A 191 -4.85 1.80 -5.56
N VAL A 192 -3.82 2.52 -5.98
CA VAL A 192 -2.78 2.05 -6.90
C VAL A 192 -1.41 2.46 -6.41
N GLU A 193 -0.39 1.66 -6.71
CA GLU A 193 0.99 1.98 -6.42
C GLU A 193 1.95 1.32 -7.41
N PHE A 194 3.10 1.96 -7.66
CA PHE A 194 4.20 1.32 -8.36
C PHE A 194 5.01 0.44 -7.42
N HIS A 195 5.42 -0.72 -7.91
CA HIS A 195 6.49 -1.48 -7.31
C HIS A 195 7.80 -0.64 -7.31
N PRO A 196 8.68 -0.75 -6.30
CA PRO A 196 9.91 0.05 -6.23
C PRO A 196 10.80 -0.02 -7.49
N SER A 197 10.79 -1.16 -8.20
CA SER A 197 11.51 -1.32 -9.48
C SER A 197 10.95 -0.46 -10.63
N GLY A 198 9.72 0.06 -10.51
CA GLY A 198 9.01 0.80 -11.55
C GLY A 198 8.42 -0.07 -12.67
N SER A 199 8.67 -1.37 -12.68
CA SER A 199 8.22 -2.29 -13.75
C SER A 199 6.82 -2.86 -13.54
N VAL A 200 6.29 -2.82 -12.32
CA VAL A 200 5.01 -3.41 -11.95
C VAL A 200 4.13 -2.36 -11.26
N ILE A 201 2.83 -2.42 -11.53
CA ILE A 201 1.80 -1.63 -10.84
C ILE A 201 0.93 -2.58 -10.03
N GLY A 202 0.70 -2.26 -8.76
CA GLY A 202 -0.31 -2.90 -7.93
C GLY A 202 -1.59 -2.08 -7.87
N SER A 203 -2.74 -2.76 -7.89
CA SER A 203 -4.06 -2.16 -7.73
C SER A 203 -4.91 -2.92 -6.71
N ALA A 204 -5.58 -2.19 -5.83
CA ALA A 204 -6.48 -2.72 -4.81
C ALA A 204 -7.91 -2.47 -5.22
N ASN A 205 -8.77 -3.46 -5.01
CA ASN A 205 -10.15 -3.41 -5.44
C ASN A 205 -11.12 -3.48 -4.27
N ILE A 206 -12.33 -2.97 -4.50
CA ILE A 206 -13.43 -3.03 -3.52
C ILE A 206 -13.95 -4.44 -3.21
N ILE A 207 -13.61 -5.45 -4.02
CA ILE A 207 -14.02 -6.85 -3.81
C ILE A 207 -12.96 -7.63 -2.98
N GLY A 208 -11.94 -6.96 -2.44
CA GLY A 208 -10.91 -7.66 -1.66
C GLY A 208 -9.82 -8.31 -2.53
N CYS A 209 -9.74 -7.92 -3.81
CA CYS A 209 -8.71 -8.41 -4.72
C CYS A 209 -7.55 -7.41 -4.84
N VAL A 210 -6.34 -7.94 -4.96
CA VAL A 210 -5.15 -7.20 -5.38
C VAL A 210 -4.67 -7.76 -6.71
N LYS A 211 -4.43 -6.88 -7.68
CA LYS A 211 -3.91 -7.24 -9.00
C LYS A 211 -2.60 -6.54 -9.26
N LEU A 212 -1.67 -7.25 -9.88
CA LEU A 212 -0.40 -6.72 -10.33
C LEU A 212 -0.35 -6.74 -11.85
N TYR A 213 0.07 -5.64 -12.45
CA TYR A 213 0.21 -5.48 -13.88
C TYR A 213 1.66 -5.15 -14.23
N ASP A 214 2.18 -5.74 -15.29
CA ASP A 214 3.45 -5.32 -15.86
C ASP A 214 3.24 -4.03 -16.67
N VAL A 215 4.05 -3.01 -16.36
CA VAL A 215 3.99 -1.68 -16.97
C VAL A 215 4.32 -1.73 -18.47
N ARG A 216 5.26 -2.58 -18.88
CA ARG A 216 5.76 -2.62 -20.26
C ARG A 216 4.81 -3.36 -21.18
N THR A 217 4.35 -4.53 -20.76
CA THR A 217 3.49 -5.42 -21.57
C THR A 217 2.01 -5.12 -21.40
N ALA A 218 1.66 -4.35 -20.37
CA ALA A 218 0.28 -4.10 -19.94
C ALA A 218 -0.51 -5.38 -19.56
N SER A 219 0.18 -6.52 -19.35
CA SER A 219 -0.47 -7.77 -18.97
C SER A 219 -0.66 -7.88 -17.46
N LEU A 220 -1.72 -8.58 -17.05
CA LEU A 220 -1.89 -9.02 -15.66
C LEU A 220 -0.77 -9.98 -15.30
N TYR A 221 0.07 -9.60 -14.34
CA TYR A 221 1.19 -10.38 -13.83
C TYR A 221 0.73 -11.38 -12.75
N GLN A 222 0.02 -10.89 -11.73
CA GLN A 222 -0.47 -11.70 -10.61
C GLN A 222 -1.85 -11.20 -10.13
N HIS A 223 -2.66 -12.10 -9.60
CA HIS A 223 -3.98 -11.79 -9.03
C HIS A 223 -4.18 -12.53 -7.72
N TYR A 224 -4.56 -11.78 -6.68
CA TYR A 224 -4.74 -12.27 -5.33
C TYR A 224 -6.14 -11.93 -4.82
N ALA A 225 -6.91 -12.95 -4.45
CA ALA A 225 -8.13 -12.77 -3.66
C ALA A 225 -7.74 -12.74 -2.17
N THR A 226 -7.40 -11.56 -1.65
CA THR A 226 -6.75 -11.42 -0.36
C THR A 226 -7.74 -11.27 0.78
N HIS A 227 -8.76 -10.44 0.62
CA HIS A 227 -9.66 -10.05 1.70
C HIS A 227 -11.11 -10.44 1.40
N LYS A 228 -11.93 -10.49 2.47
CA LYS A 228 -13.38 -10.75 2.33
C LYS A 228 -14.16 -9.47 1.98
N SER A 229 -13.56 -8.31 2.23
CA SER A 229 -14.13 -6.98 2.01
C SER A 229 -13.17 -6.12 1.20
N SER A 230 -13.55 -4.88 0.94
CA SER A 230 -12.75 -3.88 0.21
C SER A 230 -11.32 -3.79 0.74
N VAL A 231 -10.34 -3.78 -0.18
CA VAL A 231 -8.97 -3.39 0.14
C VAL A 231 -8.91 -1.88 0.00
N ASN A 232 -8.57 -1.17 1.07
CA ASN A 232 -8.55 0.29 1.08
C ASN A 232 -7.22 0.87 0.58
N MET A 233 -6.12 0.18 0.89
CA MET A 233 -4.78 0.65 0.56
C MET A 233 -3.82 -0.53 0.37
N ILE A 234 -2.86 -0.33 -0.54
CA ILE A 234 -1.75 -1.25 -0.76
C ILE A 234 -0.45 -0.48 -0.59
N LYS A 235 0.55 -1.14 0.02
CA LYS A 235 1.91 -0.65 0.06
C LYS A 235 2.93 -1.73 -0.30
N PHE A 236 3.81 -1.45 -1.24
CA PHE A 236 4.98 -2.29 -1.48
C PHE A 236 6.04 -2.05 -0.40
N HIS A 237 6.68 -3.13 0.02
CA HIS A 237 7.89 -3.04 0.84
C HIS A 237 9.00 -2.34 0.04
N PRO A 238 9.86 -1.50 0.64
CA PRO A 238 10.92 -0.77 -0.09
C PRO A 238 11.87 -1.67 -0.91
N LYS A 239 12.10 -2.91 -0.45
CA LYS A 239 12.89 -3.91 -1.19
C LYS A 239 12.16 -4.56 -2.36
N GLY A 240 10.83 -4.45 -2.42
CA GLY A 240 10.02 -5.05 -3.47
C GLY A 240 9.67 -6.52 -3.28
N ASN A 241 9.95 -7.11 -2.13
CA ASN A 241 9.66 -8.55 -1.91
C ASN A 241 8.23 -8.79 -1.40
N PHE A 242 7.65 -7.81 -0.71
CA PHE A 242 6.37 -7.97 -0.02
C PHE A 242 5.38 -6.87 -0.38
N ILE A 243 4.10 -7.21 -0.27
CA ILE A 243 2.99 -6.27 -0.32
C ILE A 243 2.26 -6.29 1.02
N LEU A 244 1.99 -5.10 1.56
CA LEU A 244 1.07 -4.91 2.68
C LEU A 244 -0.28 -4.40 2.17
N THR A 245 -1.35 -4.99 2.67
CA THR A 245 -2.73 -4.66 2.31
C THR A 245 -3.53 -4.32 3.55
N ALA A 246 -4.41 -3.31 3.43
CA ALA A 246 -5.35 -2.89 4.46
C ALA A 246 -6.78 -3.09 3.97
N SER A 247 -7.66 -3.64 4.81
CA SER A 247 -9.04 -3.92 4.42
C SER A 247 -10.07 -3.51 5.46
N ASP A 248 -11.29 -3.28 4.97
CA ASP A 248 -12.49 -3.11 5.79
C ASP A 248 -12.87 -4.37 6.59
N ASP A 249 -12.28 -5.53 6.28
CA ASP A 249 -12.51 -6.77 7.05
C ASP A 249 -11.79 -6.82 8.41
N SER A 250 -11.29 -5.67 8.91
CA SER A 250 -10.50 -5.48 10.13
C SER A 250 -9.12 -6.15 10.14
N THR A 251 -8.69 -6.69 9.00
CA THR A 251 -7.38 -7.36 8.88
C THR A 251 -6.44 -6.60 7.96
N MET A 252 -5.16 -6.80 8.21
CA MET A 252 -4.10 -6.46 7.27
C MET A 252 -3.41 -7.72 6.82
N LYS A 253 -3.07 -7.84 5.54
CA LYS A 253 -2.34 -9.01 5.05
C LYS A 253 -1.01 -8.61 4.44
N VAL A 254 -0.01 -9.45 4.69
CA VAL A 254 1.31 -9.36 4.07
C VAL A 254 1.39 -10.48 3.04
N LEU A 255 1.65 -10.12 1.79
CA LEU A 255 1.83 -11.05 0.68
C LEU A 255 3.28 -11.10 0.27
N ASP A 256 3.77 -12.30 0.04
CA ASP A 256 5.08 -12.53 -0.58
C ASP A 256 4.90 -12.59 -2.09
N LEU A 257 5.62 -11.72 -2.81
CA LEU A 257 5.57 -11.62 -4.26
C LEU A 257 6.28 -12.77 -4.98
N LEU A 258 7.24 -13.41 -4.32
CA LEU A 258 7.96 -14.57 -4.86
C LEU A 258 7.12 -15.84 -4.69
N GLU A 259 6.53 -16.04 -3.51
CA GLU A 259 5.69 -17.23 -3.26
C GLU A 259 4.27 -17.09 -3.81
N GLY A 260 3.82 -15.87 -4.09
CA GLY A 260 2.48 -15.61 -4.61
C GLY A 260 1.36 -15.96 -3.63
N ARG A 261 1.59 -15.78 -2.32
CA ARG A 261 0.59 -16.08 -1.29
C ARG A 261 0.67 -15.13 -0.10
N PRO A 262 -0.44 -14.94 0.64
CA PRO A 262 -0.40 -14.23 1.92
C PRO A 262 0.37 -15.06 2.96
N ILE A 263 1.38 -14.46 3.56
CA ILE A 263 2.21 -15.08 4.61
C ILE A 263 1.75 -14.70 6.02
N TYR A 264 1.22 -13.48 6.19
CA TYR A 264 0.70 -13.01 7.48
C TYR A 264 -0.71 -12.46 7.32
N THR A 265 -1.57 -12.75 8.31
CA THR A 265 -2.84 -12.07 8.54
C THR A 265 -2.78 -11.40 9.91
N LEU A 266 -2.64 -10.09 9.90
CA LEU A 266 -2.43 -9.26 11.08
C LEU A 266 -3.76 -8.70 11.56
N LYS A 267 -3.97 -8.78 12.87
CA LYS A 267 -5.13 -8.23 13.58
C LYS A 267 -4.60 -7.42 14.74
N GLY A 268 -4.95 -6.14 14.77
CA GLY A 268 -4.56 -5.21 15.83
C GLY A 268 -5.63 -4.15 16.08
N HIS A 269 -6.32 -3.73 15.02
CA HIS A 269 -7.49 -2.87 15.10
C HIS A 269 -8.71 -3.61 15.65
N ALA A 270 -9.66 -2.86 16.21
CA ALA A 270 -10.85 -3.44 16.85
C ALA A 270 -11.71 -4.26 15.85
N ASN A 271 -12.24 -5.41 16.29
CA ASN A 271 -13.10 -6.22 15.44
C ASN A 271 -14.32 -5.42 14.95
N GLY A 272 -14.64 -5.53 13.66
CA GLY A 272 -15.73 -4.77 13.04
C GLY A 272 -15.35 -3.33 12.64
N THR A 273 -14.10 -2.92 12.88
CA THR A 273 -13.56 -1.65 12.38
C THR A 273 -12.64 -1.91 11.18
N GLY A 274 -12.82 -1.16 10.10
CA GLY A 274 -11.98 -1.27 8.91
C GLY A 274 -10.61 -0.62 9.09
N VAL A 275 -9.58 -1.24 8.51
CA VAL A 275 -8.24 -0.65 8.38
C VAL A 275 -8.20 0.14 7.09
N THR A 276 -8.01 1.45 7.21
CA THR A 276 -8.13 2.40 6.09
C THR A 276 -6.80 2.66 5.40
N SER A 277 -5.71 2.63 6.16
CA SER A 277 -4.40 3.07 5.67
C SER A 277 -3.27 2.25 6.26
N VAL A 278 -2.25 2.04 5.43
CA VAL A 278 -1.00 1.35 5.79
C VAL A 278 0.17 2.05 5.11
N THR A 279 1.34 2.02 5.75
CA THR A 279 2.55 2.61 5.17
C THR A 279 3.80 1.95 5.74
N PHE A 280 4.82 1.77 4.90
CA PHE A 280 6.14 1.29 5.32
C PHE A 280 7.07 2.46 5.65
N SER A 281 7.98 2.23 6.59
CA SER A 281 9.14 3.10 6.74
C SER A 281 10.05 2.97 5.52
N SER A 282 10.83 4.02 5.22
CA SER A 282 11.76 4.05 4.08
C SER A 282 12.78 2.90 4.12
N ASN A 283 13.23 2.52 5.31
CA ASN A 283 14.14 1.38 5.53
C ASN A 283 13.44 0.01 5.54
N GLY A 284 12.11 -0.04 5.54
CA GLY A 284 11.33 -1.27 5.61
C GLY A 284 11.22 -1.91 6.99
N GLU A 285 11.98 -1.46 8.00
CA GLU A 285 12.01 -2.06 9.34
C GLU A 285 10.71 -1.89 10.15
N TYR A 286 9.89 -0.91 9.78
CA TYR A 286 8.62 -0.64 10.44
C TYR A 286 7.51 -0.45 9.41
N PHE A 287 6.28 -0.69 9.84
CA PHE A 287 5.10 -0.19 9.14
C PHE A 287 4.11 0.38 10.15
N ALA A 288 3.24 1.26 9.66
CA ALA A 288 2.16 1.83 10.45
C ALA A 288 0.82 1.49 9.82
N SER A 289 -0.20 1.36 10.66
CA SER A 289 -1.59 1.15 10.26
C SER A 289 -2.52 2.11 10.98
N GLY A 290 -3.53 2.58 10.25
CA GLY A 290 -4.55 3.49 10.73
C GLY A 290 -5.92 2.91 10.43
N GLY A 291 -6.85 3.05 11.38
CA GLY A 291 -8.18 2.48 11.29
C GLY A 291 -9.31 3.46 11.53
N THR A 292 -10.52 2.95 11.30
CA THR A 292 -11.79 3.59 11.70
C THR A 292 -11.97 3.63 13.22
N ASP A 293 -11.17 2.85 13.97
CA ASP A 293 -11.11 2.85 15.44
C ASP A 293 -10.34 4.04 16.05
N HIS A 294 -9.90 4.99 15.21
CA HIS A 294 -9.12 6.17 15.60
C HIS A 294 -7.74 5.84 16.18
N GLN A 295 -7.29 4.58 16.01
CA GLN A 295 -6.00 4.12 16.50
C GLN A 295 -4.99 4.12 15.36
N LEU A 296 -3.78 4.51 15.73
CA LEU A 296 -2.60 4.30 14.91
C LEU A 296 -1.72 3.27 15.60
N LEU A 297 -1.36 2.22 14.88
CA LEU A 297 -0.47 1.17 15.36
C LEU A 297 0.82 1.21 14.54
N MET A 298 1.96 1.18 15.24
CA MET A 298 3.27 1.03 14.62
C MET A 298 3.80 -0.36 14.93
N TRP A 299 4.24 -1.03 13.88
CA TRP A 299 4.63 -2.42 13.87
C TRP A 299 6.08 -2.53 13.44
N LYS A 300 6.82 -3.44 14.08
CA LYS A 300 8.16 -3.83 13.65
C LYS A 300 8.06 -4.96 12.63
N THR A 301 8.68 -4.77 11.46
CA THR A 301 8.82 -5.84 10.48
C THR A 301 9.93 -6.78 10.88
N ASN A 302 9.76 -8.05 10.53
CA ASN A 302 10.82 -9.06 10.57
C ASN A 302 11.03 -9.70 9.19
N PHE A 303 10.46 -9.09 8.14
CA PHE A 303 10.37 -9.69 6.80
C PHE A 303 11.75 -9.91 6.14
N ASP A 304 12.74 -9.12 6.54
CA ASP A 304 14.07 -9.11 5.94
C ASP A 304 15.09 -10.03 6.64
N LYS A 305 14.79 -10.53 7.85
CA LYS A 305 15.75 -11.35 8.61
C LYS A 305 15.89 -12.77 8.07
N ASP A 306 14.90 -13.25 7.32
CA ASP A 306 14.90 -14.58 6.70
C ASP A 306 15.63 -14.65 5.34
N ASP A 307 15.94 -13.52 4.70
CA ASP A 307 16.57 -13.52 3.36
C ASP A 307 18.01 -14.05 3.37
N VAL A 308 18.71 -14.00 4.51
CA VAL A 308 20.06 -14.58 4.64
C VAL A 308 20.01 -16.12 4.70
N ALA A 309 18.96 -16.70 5.28
CA ALA A 309 18.76 -18.15 5.31
C ALA A 309 18.16 -18.69 3.99
N ARG A 310 17.37 -17.89 3.27
CA ARG A 310 16.72 -18.28 2.00
C ARG A 310 17.61 -18.17 0.76
N LYS A 311 18.82 -17.60 0.87
CA LYS A 311 19.77 -17.42 -0.25
C LYS A 311 20.37 -18.72 -0.85
N MET A 312 20.17 -19.89 -0.24
CA MET A 312 20.74 -21.16 -0.73
C MET A 312 19.90 -21.87 -1.81
N SER A 313 18.75 -21.33 -2.21
CA SER A 313 18.02 -21.86 -3.35
C SER A 313 17.16 -20.76 -3.95
N ARG A 314 17.25 -20.50 -5.25
CA ARG A 314 16.12 -20.34 -6.18
C ARG A 314 16.53 -19.62 -7.46
N HIS A 315 16.40 -20.34 -8.57
CA HIS A 315 16.04 -19.75 -9.85
C HIS A 315 14.54 -19.41 -9.83
N LEU A 316 14.16 -18.34 -10.55
CA LEU A 316 12.78 -17.86 -10.69
C LEU A 316 11.92 -18.94 -11.38
N VAL A 317 10.77 -19.26 -10.78
CA VAL A 317 9.82 -20.24 -11.34
C VAL A 317 9.08 -19.60 -12.51
N SER A 318 9.12 -20.27 -13.67
CA SER A 318 8.36 -19.93 -14.87
C SER A 318 6.88 -20.30 -14.73
N PRO A 319 5.96 -19.64 -15.45
CA PRO A 319 4.53 -19.89 -15.32
C PRO A 319 4.15 -21.31 -15.78
N VAL A 320 3.22 -21.91 -15.04
CA VAL A 320 2.62 -23.23 -15.30
C VAL A 320 1.93 -23.22 -16.67
N LYS A 321 2.34 -24.14 -17.57
CA LYS A 321 1.57 -24.46 -18.78
C LYS A 321 0.40 -25.35 -18.40
N GLU A 322 -0.81 -24.97 -18.82
CA GLU A 322 -1.98 -25.84 -18.79
C GLU A 322 -1.68 -27.12 -19.58
N SER A 323 -2.06 -28.26 -19.00
CA SER A 323 -1.90 -29.58 -19.59
C SER A 323 -3.14 -29.92 -20.40
N GLU A 324 -3.05 -29.82 -21.72
CA GLU A 324 -4.01 -30.47 -22.61
C GLU A 324 -3.62 -31.94 -22.79
N SER A 325 -4.60 -32.80 -22.51
CA SER A 325 -4.53 -34.25 -22.62
C SER A 325 -4.61 -34.73 -24.07
N ASN A 326 -3.76 -35.71 -24.38
CA ASN A 326 -3.64 -36.50 -25.61
C ASN A 326 -4.94 -36.87 -26.36
N MET A 327 -4.91 -36.73 -27.69
CA MET A 327 -5.32 -37.80 -28.62
C MET A 327 -4.31 -37.90 -29.77
N LYS A 328 -3.98 -39.14 -30.14
CA LYS A 328 -3.03 -39.55 -31.21
C LYS A 328 -3.77 -39.81 -32.53
N GLU A 329 -2.95 -40.01 -33.58
CA GLU A 329 -3.23 -40.50 -34.96
C GLU A 329 -3.42 -39.38 -35.98
N GLU A 330 -2.84 -39.37 -37.20
CA GLU A 330 -2.01 -40.30 -37.97
C GLU A 330 -1.29 -39.52 -39.11
N LYS A 331 -0.35 -40.18 -39.81
CA LYS A 331 0.62 -39.66 -40.80
C LYS A 331 0.05 -39.04 -42.10
N SER A 332 0.77 -38.10 -42.73
CA SER A 332 1.23 -38.19 -44.14
C SER A 332 2.14 -37.03 -44.61
N HIS A 333 3.13 -37.38 -45.43
CA HIS A 333 4.16 -36.59 -46.14
C HIS A 333 3.71 -35.32 -46.91
N LYS A 334 4.59 -34.31 -47.01
CA LYS A 334 5.46 -34.04 -48.19
C LYS A 334 6.29 -32.75 -48.03
N ASP A 335 7.52 -32.82 -48.52
CA ASP A 335 8.44 -31.71 -48.77
C ASP A 335 7.91 -30.75 -49.84
N ASP A 336 8.33 -29.48 -49.80
CA ASP A 336 8.84 -28.75 -50.97
C ASP A 336 9.46 -27.39 -50.53
N ASP A 337 10.68 -27.18 -51.01
CA ASP A 337 11.46 -25.93 -50.99
C ASP A 337 10.73 -24.79 -51.73
N ILE A 338 11.02 -23.53 -51.39
CA ILE A 338 11.36 -22.46 -52.36
C ILE A 338 11.95 -21.24 -51.62
N SER A 339 13.07 -20.82 -52.18
CA SER A 339 13.92 -19.65 -51.93
C SER A 339 13.28 -18.28 -52.22
N GLY A 340 13.81 -17.25 -51.54
CA GLY A 340 14.15 -15.97 -52.19
C GLY A 340 13.48 -14.72 -51.63
N GLY A 341 14.29 -13.72 -51.31
CA GLY A 341 13.85 -12.32 -51.18
C GLY A 341 14.43 -11.58 -49.98
N GLU A 342 15.69 -11.19 -50.09
CA GLU A 342 16.29 -10.12 -49.27
C GLU A 342 15.62 -8.78 -49.63
N GLU A 343 15.22 -7.98 -48.64
CA GLU A 343 15.17 -6.52 -48.75
C GLU A 343 15.61 -5.89 -47.42
N GLU A 344 16.82 -5.36 -47.46
CA GLU A 344 17.40 -4.20 -46.78
C GLU A 344 16.64 -3.56 -45.60
N VAL A 345 17.28 -3.55 -44.42
CA VAL A 345 17.35 -2.34 -43.58
C VAL A 345 18.75 -2.22 -43.00
N GLU A 346 19.56 -1.37 -43.63
CA GLU A 346 20.80 -0.85 -43.07
C GLU A 346 20.54 0.01 -41.83
N SER A 347 21.24 -0.35 -40.74
CA SER A 347 22.13 0.51 -39.96
C SER A 347 21.65 1.93 -39.60
N LEU A 348 21.39 2.15 -38.30
CA LEU A 348 21.99 3.26 -37.54
C LEU A 348 22.22 2.84 -36.07
N HIS A 349 23.38 2.24 -35.81
CA HIS A 349 24.02 2.24 -34.50
C HIS A 349 24.93 3.48 -34.38
N GLU A 350 25.14 3.91 -33.13
CA GLU A 350 26.09 4.94 -32.66
C GLU A 350 25.69 6.42 -32.78
N LYS A 351 25.26 6.96 -31.62
CA LYS A 351 25.80 8.20 -31.02
C LYS A 351 25.35 8.30 -29.56
N PHE A 352 25.91 7.44 -28.71
CA PHE A 352 26.05 7.72 -27.28
C PHE A 352 27.46 8.26 -27.09
N ASP A 353 27.58 9.57 -26.85
CA ASP A 353 28.35 10.13 -25.75
C ASP A 353 28.54 11.65 -25.90
N THR A 354 28.76 12.27 -24.75
CA THR A 354 29.10 13.68 -24.51
C THR A 354 27.97 14.71 -24.67
N ILE A 355 27.15 14.85 -23.62
CA ILE A 355 26.70 16.18 -23.19
C ILE A 355 27.05 16.37 -21.72
N ASN A 356 27.95 17.34 -21.50
CA ASN A 356 28.44 17.85 -20.23
C ASN A 356 27.33 18.03 -19.18
N LEU A 357 27.41 17.26 -18.10
CA LEU A 357 26.82 17.62 -16.82
C LEU A 357 27.59 18.83 -16.25
N LYS A 358 27.22 20.04 -16.67
CA LYS A 358 27.52 21.25 -15.91
C LYS A 358 26.34 21.55 -14.98
N ASN A 359 26.59 21.20 -13.73
CA ASN A 359 26.00 21.69 -12.48
C ASN A 359 24.93 22.79 -12.59
N GLY A 360 23.74 22.43 -12.08
CA GLY A 360 22.74 23.34 -11.56
C GLY A 360 21.85 22.61 -10.56
N ARG A 361 22.44 22.07 -9.47
CA ARG A 361 21.66 21.59 -8.32
C ARG A 361 20.97 22.78 -7.68
N LEU A 362 19.75 23.10 -8.11
CA LEU A 362 18.85 23.93 -7.33
C LEU A 362 18.32 23.04 -6.20
N ARG A 363 19.07 23.07 -5.09
CA ARG A 363 18.62 22.57 -3.80
C ARG A 363 17.27 23.22 -3.49
N CYS A 364 16.31 22.47 -2.94
CA CYS A 364 15.19 23.08 -2.25
C CYS A 364 15.75 23.87 -1.06
N GLU A 365 16.03 25.15 -1.27
CA GLU A 365 16.17 26.10 -0.19
C GLU A 365 14.76 26.58 0.18
N VAL A 366 14.55 26.73 1.49
CA VAL A 366 13.33 27.24 2.10
C VAL A 366 12.88 28.48 1.33
N PRO A 367 11.59 28.61 0.94
CA PRO A 367 11.13 29.80 0.24
C PRO A 367 11.45 31.05 1.07
N ASP A 368 12.03 32.05 0.41
CA ASP A 368 12.27 33.38 0.97
C ASP A 368 11.05 33.82 1.79
N THR A 369 11.31 34.30 3.00
CA THR A 369 10.34 34.75 3.99
C THR A 369 9.65 36.03 3.52
N GLY A 370 8.83 35.94 2.48
CA GLY A 370 7.70 36.82 2.27
C GLY A 370 6.62 36.41 3.26
N VAL A 371 6.15 37.37 4.07
CA VAL A 371 5.17 37.23 5.15
C VAL A 371 4.15 36.13 4.85
N LEU A 372 4.28 35.01 5.57
CA LEU A 372 3.40 33.85 5.48
C LEU A 372 2.12 34.17 6.25
N ASP A 373 1.16 34.76 5.55
CA ASP A 373 -0.13 35.15 6.12
C ASP A 373 -1.03 33.91 6.27
N GLY A 374 -1.13 33.43 7.50
CA GLY A 374 -2.01 32.33 7.89
C GLY A 374 -1.82 31.99 9.36
N ASN A 375 -2.52 32.70 10.25
CA ASN A 375 -2.61 32.31 11.66
C ASN A 375 -3.30 30.93 11.73
N ILE A 376 -2.49 29.89 11.93
CA ILE A 376 -2.95 28.51 12.04
C ILE A 376 -2.92 28.12 13.51
N GLU A 377 -4.05 27.58 13.98
CA GLU A 377 -4.15 27.02 15.31
C GLU A 377 -3.46 25.66 15.33
N TYR A 378 -2.40 25.53 16.11
CA TYR A 378 -1.73 24.25 16.36
C TYR A 378 -1.95 23.85 17.82
N LYS A 379 -2.14 22.56 18.06
CA LYS A 379 -2.29 22.01 19.41
C LYS A 379 -1.20 20.98 19.68
N VAL A 380 -0.42 21.21 20.72
CA VAL A 380 0.58 20.23 21.18
C VAL A 380 -0.14 19.17 22.01
N ILE A 381 -0.04 17.93 21.58
CA ILE A 381 -0.54 16.75 22.27
C ILE A 381 0.65 16.15 23.04
N ASN A 382 0.55 16.17 24.37
CA ASN A 382 1.52 15.52 25.23
C ASN A 382 1.20 14.03 25.30
N MET A 383 2.15 13.17 24.90
CA MET A 383 1.89 11.72 24.88
C MET A 383 2.64 10.95 25.95
N ARG A 384 3.18 11.65 26.96
CA ARG A 384 3.81 11.04 28.15
C ARG A 384 2.89 10.12 28.96
N ASN A 385 1.56 10.21 28.77
CA ASN A 385 0.57 9.34 29.45
C ASN A 385 0.05 8.20 28.57
N GLN A 386 0.62 7.99 27.38
CA GLN A 386 0.34 6.76 26.63
C GLN A 386 1.03 5.62 27.37
N ARG A 387 0.25 4.84 28.11
CA ARG A 387 0.74 3.63 28.75
C ARG A 387 1.41 2.78 27.67
N PRO A 388 2.61 2.20 27.91
CA PRO A 388 3.04 1.08 27.10
C PRO A 388 1.88 0.08 27.07
N PHE A 389 1.60 -0.46 25.89
CA PHE A 389 0.52 -1.43 25.70
C PHE A 389 0.64 -2.49 26.81
N GLU A 390 -0.24 -2.45 27.81
CA GLU A 390 -0.29 -3.48 28.84
C GLU A 390 -0.56 -4.78 28.07
N GLU A 391 0.25 -5.83 28.28
CA GLU A 391 0.05 -7.17 27.72
C GLU A 391 -1.27 -7.77 28.26
N GLY A 392 -2.40 -7.21 27.81
CA GLY A 392 -3.73 -7.73 28.05
C GLY A 392 -3.93 -8.89 27.08
N ARG A 393 -3.75 -10.11 27.60
CA ARG A 393 -4.20 -11.40 27.06
C ARG A 393 -4.67 -11.35 25.60
N ILE A 394 -3.90 -11.99 24.72
CA ILE A 394 -4.44 -12.59 23.49
C ILE A 394 -5.46 -13.63 23.96
N VAL A 395 -6.72 -13.22 24.08
CA VAL A 395 -7.84 -14.12 24.29
C VAL A 395 -8.16 -14.68 22.91
N ASN A 396 -7.57 -15.83 22.59
CA ASN A 396 -8.24 -16.78 21.71
C ASN A 396 -9.47 -17.26 22.48
N ILE A 397 -10.65 -16.71 22.20
CA ILE A 397 -11.95 -17.35 22.39
C ILE A 397 -12.93 -16.67 21.44
N SER A 398 -13.60 -17.51 20.64
CA SER A 398 -14.75 -17.21 19.81
C SER A 398 -15.86 -16.45 20.57
N HIS A 399 -16.34 -15.37 19.94
CA HIS A 399 -17.56 -14.57 20.19
C HIS A 399 -18.76 -15.34 20.79
N LEU A 400 -19.72 -14.76 21.54
CA LEU A 400 -19.87 -13.53 22.33
C LEU A 400 -21.27 -13.57 23.01
N SER A 401 -21.41 -12.87 24.13
CA SER A 401 -22.61 -12.22 24.73
C SER A 401 -23.94 -12.97 24.99
N LYS A 402 -24.24 -12.99 26.30
CA LYS A 402 -25.53 -12.95 27.03
C LYS A 402 -26.84 -12.79 26.23
N GLU A 403 -27.75 -13.76 26.42
CA GLU A 403 -29.20 -13.56 26.60
C GLU A 403 -29.83 -14.77 27.36
N SER A 404 -30.61 -14.44 28.41
CA SER A 404 -31.55 -15.23 29.27
C SER A 404 -31.21 -16.66 29.78
N PRO A 405 -31.48 -16.98 31.07
CA PRO A 405 -31.12 -18.28 31.66
C PRO A 405 -32.22 -19.32 31.43
N GLY A 406 -31.92 -20.41 30.72
CA GLY A 406 -32.86 -21.54 30.64
C GLY A 406 -32.39 -22.79 29.91
N THR A 407 -31.50 -22.68 28.91
CA THR A 407 -31.25 -23.82 28.00
C THR A 407 -29.79 -23.99 27.55
N CYS A 408 -28.84 -23.55 28.38
CA CYS A 408 -27.44 -23.38 27.97
C CYS A 408 -26.55 -24.64 28.17
N SER A 409 -27.01 -25.69 28.87
CA SER A 409 -26.10 -26.79 29.22
C SER A 409 -25.94 -27.87 28.14
N SER A 410 -26.91 -28.08 27.25
CA SER A 410 -26.82 -29.15 26.24
C SER A 410 -25.91 -28.79 25.07
N LYS A 411 -26.07 -27.59 24.51
CA LYS A 411 -25.31 -27.14 23.32
C LYS A 411 -23.80 -27.01 23.56
N ILE A 412 -23.40 -26.72 24.80
CA ILE A 412 -21.98 -26.63 25.18
C ILE A 412 -21.36 -28.03 25.22
N VAL A 413 -22.09 -29.02 25.75
CA VAL A 413 -21.64 -30.42 25.82
C VAL A 413 -21.53 -31.03 24.42
N ASP A 414 -22.47 -30.74 23.53
CA ASP A 414 -22.43 -31.23 22.15
C ASP A 414 -21.23 -30.65 21.38
N ALA A 415 -20.96 -29.35 21.53
CA ALA A 415 -19.80 -28.69 20.90
C ALA A 415 -18.45 -29.19 21.47
N LEU A 416 -18.39 -29.52 22.76
CA LEU A 416 -17.22 -30.14 23.37
C LEU A 416 -17.00 -31.57 22.87
N ASN A 417 -18.07 -32.35 22.69
CA ASN A 417 -17.99 -33.70 22.14
C ASN A 417 -17.53 -33.72 20.68
N GLU A 418 -17.98 -32.78 19.84
CA GLU A 418 -17.49 -32.64 18.47
C GLU A 418 -16.00 -32.29 18.42
N GLN A 419 -15.52 -31.43 19.33
CA GLN A 419 -14.10 -31.11 19.43
C GLN A 419 -13.26 -32.30 19.90
N VAL A 420 -13.74 -33.07 20.87
CA VAL A 420 -13.05 -34.29 21.33
C VAL A 420 -12.98 -35.34 20.22
N GLN A 421 -14.05 -35.51 19.44
CA GLN A 421 -14.05 -36.41 18.29
C GLN A 421 -13.04 -35.97 17.22
N SER A 422 -12.99 -34.68 16.91
CA SER A 422 -12.02 -34.14 15.93
C SER A 422 -10.56 -34.32 16.36
N LEU A 423 -10.29 -34.26 17.66
CA LEU A 423 -8.96 -34.50 18.23
C LEU A 423 -8.61 -36.00 18.22
N SER A 424 -9.57 -36.87 18.53
CA SER A 424 -9.44 -38.33 18.37
C SER A 424 -9.03 -38.69 16.95
N ASP A 425 -9.74 -38.17 15.95
CA ASP A 425 -9.48 -38.49 14.55
C ASP A 425 -8.09 -37.99 14.12
N ALA A 426 -7.67 -36.81 14.58
CA ALA A 426 -6.32 -36.29 14.32
C ALA A 426 -5.22 -37.17 14.94
N VAL A 427 -5.43 -37.70 16.14
CA VAL A 427 -4.48 -38.61 16.81
C VAL A 427 -4.35 -39.92 16.03
N THR A 428 -5.47 -40.52 15.61
CA THR A 428 -5.43 -41.77 14.82
C THR A 428 -4.69 -41.61 13.49
N ILE A 429 -4.85 -40.47 12.81
CA ILE A 429 -4.11 -40.17 11.57
C ILE A 429 -2.61 -40.04 11.84
N LEU A 430 -2.24 -39.42 12.96
CA LEU A 430 -0.83 -39.29 13.34
C LEU A 430 -0.22 -40.64 13.69
N GLU A 431 -0.93 -41.51 14.41
CA GLU A 431 -0.51 -42.88 14.70
C GLU A 431 -0.33 -43.71 13.41
N GLN A 432 -1.25 -43.60 12.46
CA GLN A 432 -1.11 -44.25 11.15
C GLN A 432 0.15 -43.76 10.41
N ARG A 433 0.41 -42.44 10.40
CA ARG A 433 1.62 -41.89 9.77
C ARG A 433 2.90 -42.32 10.46
N LEU A 434 2.88 -42.42 11.78
CA LEU A 434 4.02 -42.89 12.57
C LEU A 434 4.32 -44.36 12.25
N SER A 435 3.28 -45.20 12.14
CA SER A 435 3.45 -46.60 11.76
C SER A 435 4.06 -46.77 10.35
N ILE A 436 3.64 -45.95 9.38
CA ILE A 436 4.19 -45.96 8.02
C ILE A 436 5.67 -45.55 8.03
N LEU A 437 6.01 -44.50 8.78
CA LEU A 437 7.41 -44.06 8.92
C LEU A 437 8.29 -45.10 9.62
N GLU A 438 7.77 -45.79 10.64
CA GLU A 438 8.50 -46.89 11.29
C GLU A 438 8.72 -48.09 10.36
N GLU A 439 7.77 -48.37 9.47
CA GLU A 439 7.90 -49.44 8.47
C GLU A 439 8.90 -49.07 7.35
N GLU A 440 8.94 -47.79 6.95
CA GLU A 440 9.95 -47.26 6.02
C GLU A 440 11.35 -47.27 6.62
N LEU A 441 11.50 -47.05 7.92
CA LEU A 441 12.78 -47.05 8.62
C LEU A 441 13.33 -48.48 8.88
N ARG A 442 12.47 -49.50 8.79
CA ARG A 442 12.83 -50.92 8.91
C ARG A 442 13.22 -51.58 7.60
N LYS A 443 12.91 -50.97 6.45
CA LYS A 443 13.36 -51.41 5.12
C LYS A 443 14.72 -50.78 4.79
#